data_AF-N9E4L7-F1
#
_entry.id   AF-N9E4L7-F1
#
_cell.length_a   1.000
_cell.length_b   1.000
_cell.length_c   1.000
_cell.angle_alpha   90.00
_cell.angle_beta   90.00
_cell.angle_gamma   90.00
#
_symmetry.space_group_name_H-M   'P 1'
#
loop_
_entity.id
_entity.type
_entity.pdbx_description
1 polymer ?
#
loop_
_entity_poly.entity_id
_entity_poly.type
_entity_poly.pdbx_seq_one_letter_code
_entity_poly.pdbx_strand_id
1 'polypeptide(L)'
;MTAFTHMQMTMQEEDNLPNLAVQAFRDAFKQASESSAVVFTKDHQLIEKLPSGKINVIKDISMAYTRITIDQKVLKRKRKQVVI
;
A
#
# COMPACT_ATOMS: atom_id res chain seq x y z
N MET A 1 11.82 22.32 -14.44
CA MET A 1 10.36 22.31 -14.68
C MET A 1 9.97 20.90 -15.08
N THR A 2 9.33 20.13 -14.20
CA THR A 2 8.68 18.88 -14.59
C THR A 2 7.24 19.23 -14.93
N ALA A 3 6.94 19.32 -16.23
CA ALA A 3 5.58 19.45 -16.69
C ALA A 3 4.81 18.20 -16.23
N PHE A 4 3.79 18.38 -15.39
CA PHE A 4 2.83 17.33 -15.10
C PHE A 4 2.02 17.14 -16.39
N THR A 5 2.50 16.24 -17.25
CA THR A 5 1.76 15.84 -18.45
C THR A 5 0.44 15.26 -17.96
N HIS A 6 -0.66 15.93 -18.27
CA HIS A 6 -2.00 15.39 -18.03
C HIS A 6 -2.13 14.14 -18.90
N MET A 7 -1.95 12.97 -18.30
CA MET A 7 -2.22 11.71 -18.97
C MET A 7 -3.71 11.68 -19.28
N GLN A 8 -4.06 11.77 -20.56
CA GLN A 8 -5.41 11.52 -21.02
C GLN A 8 -5.60 10.00 -21.04
N MET A 9 -6.16 9.46 -19.96
CA MET A 9 -6.66 8.10 -19.91
C MET A 9 -8.18 8.10 -20.05
N THR A 10 -8.71 7.08 -20.69
CA THR A 10 -10.14 6.79 -20.66
C THR A 10 -10.55 6.36 -19.24
N MET A 11 -11.82 6.56 -18.86
CA MET A 11 -12.29 6.15 -17.51
C MET A 11 -12.04 4.66 -17.22
N GLN A 12 -12.10 3.81 -18.25
CA GLN A 12 -11.78 2.39 -18.14
C GLN A 12 -10.30 2.12 -17.86
N GLU A 13 -9.40 2.94 -18.38
CA GLU A 13 -7.95 2.83 -18.09
C GLU A 13 -7.63 3.34 -16.68
N GLU A 14 -8.30 4.40 -16.22
CA GLU A 14 -8.18 4.87 -14.84
C GLU A 14 -8.65 3.82 -13.82
N ASP A 15 -9.76 3.14 -14.09
CA ASP A 15 -10.26 2.06 -13.24
C ASP A 15 -9.29 0.87 -13.15
N ASN A 16 -8.49 0.64 -14.19
CA ASN A 16 -7.50 -0.43 -14.24
C ASN A 16 -6.13 -0.05 -13.66
N LEU A 17 -5.86 1.25 -13.49
CA LEU A 17 -4.59 1.77 -12.98
C LEU A 17 -4.18 1.14 -11.63
N PRO A 18 -5.09 0.94 -10.64
CA PRO A 18 -4.73 0.30 -9.38
C PRO A 18 -4.24 -1.14 -9.57
N ASN A 19 -4.90 -1.89 -10.45
CA ASN A 19 -4.54 -3.28 -10.73
C ASN A 19 -3.17 -3.37 -11.42
N LEU A 20 -2.94 -2.48 -12.41
CA LEU A 20 -1.65 -2.38 -13.11
C LEU A 20 -0.52 -2.00 -12.17
N ALA A 21 -0.75 -1.06 -11.25
CA ALA A 21 0.25 -0.66 -10.26
C ALA A 21 0.63 -1.82 -9.34
N VAL A 22 -0.35 -2.61 -8.89
CA VAL A 22 -0.10 -3.81 -8.06
C VAL A 22 0.70 -4.85 -8.83
N GLN A 23 0.38 -5.09 -10.10
CA GLN A 23 1.10 -6.04 -10.95
C GLN A 23 2.55 -5.59 -11.20
N ALA A 24 2.74 -4.35 -11.62
CA ALA A 24 4.08 -3.78 -11.86
C ALA A 24 4.96 -3.84 -10.61
N PHE A 25 4.40 -3.52 -9.44
CA PHE A 25 5.11 -3.66 -8.16
C PHE A 25 5.49 -5.12 -7.89
N ARG A 26 4.57 -6.07 -8.11
CA ARG A 26 4.82 -7.50 -7.92
C ARG A 26 5.97 -7.99 -8.79
N ASP A 27 5.98 -7.61 -10.05
CA ASP A 27 6.98 -8.03 -11.02
C ASP A 27 8.35 -7.42 -10.68
N ALA A 28 8.40 -6.13 -10.36
CA ALA A 28 9.61 -5.45 -9.91
C ALA A 28 10.16 -6.06 -8.61
N PHE A 29 9.27 -6.38 -7.65
CA PHE A 29 9.65 -7.03 -6.40
C PHE A 29 10.21 -8.43 -6.62
N LYS A 30 9.59 -9.21 -7.52
CA LYS A 30 10.09 -10.54 -7.87
C LYS A 30 11.50 -10.46 -8.46
N GLN A 31 11.70 -9.57 -9.43
CA GLN A 31 13.01 -9.33 -10.04
C GLN A 31 14.06 -8.85 -9.02
N ALA A 32 13.68 -7.95 -8.11
CA ALA A 32 14.56 -7.51 -7.03
C ALA A 32 14.93 -8.67 -6.09
N SER A 33 13.99 -9.57 -5.79
CA SER A 33 14.24 -10.71 -4.90
C SER A 33 15.18 -11.77 -5.47
N GLU A 34 15.36 -11.80 -6.79
CA GLU A 34 16.29 -12.69 -7.49
C GLU A 34 17.71 -12.09 -7.56
N SER A 35 17.82 -10.76 -7.50
CA SER A 35 19.09 -10.04 -7.70
C SER A 35 19.70 -9.47 -6.42
N SER A 36 18.89 -9.17 -5.40
CA SER A 36 19.33 -8.50 -4.17
C SER A 36 18.61 -9.02 -2.93
N ALA A 37 19.16 -8.69 -1.76
CA ALA A 37 18.46 -8.88 -0.50
C ALA A 37 17.29 -7.90 -0.41
N VAL A 38 16.11 -8.41 -0.09
CA VAL A 38 14.89 -7.61 0.01
C VAL A 38 14.29 -7.76 1.40
N VAL A 39 13.97 -6.64 2.02
CA VAL A 39 13.34 -6.60 3.35
C VAL A 39 11.86 -6.29 3.18
N PHE A 40 11.00 -7.13 3.75
CA PHE A 40 9.55 -6.96 3.69
C PHE A 40 8.87 -7.55 4.93
N THR A 41 7.58 -7.27 5.07
CA THR A 41 6.78 -7.73 6.22
C THR A 41 5.96 -8.95 5.84
N LYS A 42 5.99 -10.00 6.66
CA LYS A 42 5.16 -11.20 6.52
C LYS A 42 4.76 -11.70 7.91
N ASP A 43 3.50 -12.06 8.10
CA ASP A 43 2.98 -12.62 9.37
C ASP A 43 3.35 -11.75 10.60
N HIS A 44 3.24 -10.42 10.45
CA HIS A 44 3.64 -9.43 11.46
C HIS A 44 5.13 -9.43 11.84
N GLN A 45 5.98 -10.02 11.02
CA GLN A 45 7.43 -10.02 11.19
C GLN A 45 8.09 -9.28 10.03
N LEU A 46 9.10 -8.50 10.35
CA LEU A 46 10.03 -7.94 9.39
C LEU A 46 11.05 -9.02 9.04
N ILE A 47 11.07 -9.42 7.77
CA ILE A 47 11.94 -10.48 7.26
C ILE A 47 12.81 -9.95 6.12
N GLU A 48 14.05 -10.40 6.10
CA GLU A 48 14.97 -10.22 4.99
C GLU A 48 15.05 -11.52 4.20
N LYS A 49 14.83 -11.43 2.89
CA LYS A 49 15.01 -12.55 1.98
C LYS A 49 16.25 -12.28 1.12
N LEU A 50 17.21 -13.19 1.21
CA LEU A 50 18.41 -13.18 0.38
C LEU A 50 18.09 -13.79 -1.01
N PRO A 51 18.89 -13.47 -2.06
CA PRO A 51 18.77 -14.08 -3.38
C PRO A 51 18.88 -15.62 -3.36
N SER A 52 19.60 -16.16 -2.38
CA SER A 52 19.75 -17.60 -2.16
C SER A 52 18.47 -18.30 -1.67
N GLY A 53 17.39 -17.55 -1.41
CA GLY A 53 16.15 -18.07 -0.83
C GLY A 53 16.17 -18.21 0.69
N LYS A 54 17.31 -17.94 1.35
CA LYS A 54 17.40 -17.86 2.81
C LYS A 54 16.57 -16.69 3.33
N ILE A 55 15.81 -16.95 4.39
CA ILE A 55 14.95 -15.98 5.08
C ILE A 55 15.51 -15.73 6.47
N ASN A 56 15.81 -14.47 6.78
CA ASN A 56 16.24 -14.02 8.09
C ASN A 56 15.11 -13.20 8.71
N VAL A 57 14.69 -13.54 9.94
CA VAL A 57 13.73 -12.73 10.69
C VAL A 57 14.49 -11.62 11.42
N ILE A 58 14.20 -10.37 11.08
CA ILE A 58 14.86 -9.20 11.69
C ILE A 58 14.15 -8.81 12.99
N LYS A 59 12.82 -8.66 12.95
CA LYS A 59 12.08 -8.09 14.07
C LYS A 59 10.59 -8.43 14.02
N ASP A 60 9.99 -8.65 15.19
CA ASP A 60 8.53 -8.68 15.33
C ASP A 60 7.96 -7.25 15.35
N ILE A 61 7.01 -6.98 14.46
CA ILE A 61 6.32 -5.69 14.30
C ILE A 61 4.83 -5.79 14.65
N SER A 62 4.39 -6.86 15.31
CA SER A 62 3.00 -7.05 15.75
C SER A 62 2.46 -5.85 16.54
N MET A 63 3.30 -5.25 17.38
CA MET A 63 2.95 -4.08 18.19
C MET A 63 2.96 -2.75 17.42
N ALA A 64 3.52 -2.71 16.20
CA ALA A 64 3.60 -1.48 15.39
C ALA A 64 2.26 -1.17 14.70
N TYR A 65 1.41 -2.18 14.49
CA TYR A 65 0.09 -1.99 13.90
C TYR A 65 -0.88 -1.48 14.97
N THR A 66 -1.36 -0.25 14.78
CA THR A 66 -2.42 0.29 15.62
C THR A 66 -3.76 -0.31 15.16
N ARG A 67 -4.49 -0.95 16.08
CA ARG A 67 -5.87 -1.32 15.80
C ARG A 67 -6.69 -0.05 15.72
N ILE A 68 -7.34 0.16 14.58
CA ILE A 68 -8.38 1.18 14.48
C ILE A 68 -9.55 0.65 15.30
N THR A 69 -9.66 1.09 16.54
CA THR A 69 -10.88 0.94 17.31
C THR A 69 -11.96 1.72 16.58
N ILE A 70 -12.89 0.98 15.95
CA ILE A 70 -14.10 1.54 15.38
C ILE A 70 -14.93 2.00 16.58
N ASP A 71 -14.67 3.22 17.05
CA ASP A 71 -15.63 3.91 17.88
C ASP A 71 -16.89 4.03 17.02
N GLN A 72 -18.01 3.43 17.44
CA GLN A 72 -19.28 3.45 16.72
C GLN A 72 -19.91 4.86 16.77
N LYS A 73 -19.12 5.86 16.40
CA LYS A 73 -19.55 7.25 16.35
C LYS A 73 -20.30 7.42 15.04
N VAL A 74 -21.61 7.24 15.10
CA VAL A 74 -22.52 7.58 13.99
C VAL A 74 -22.28 9.04 13.64
N LEU A 75 -21.58 9.29 12.53
CA LEU A 75 -21.32 10.63 12.03
C LEU A 75 -22.64 11.23 11.53
N LYS A 76 -23.26 12.08 12.35
CA LYS A 76 -24.50 12.77 11.98
C LYS A 76 -24.16 13.95 11.07
N ARG A 77 -24.84 14.03 9.92
CA ARG A 77 -24.78 15.19 9.02
C ARG A 77 -25.26 16.44 9.78
N LYS A 78 -24.39 17.44 9.90
CA LYS A 78 -24.78 18.77 10.40
C LYS A 78 -25.72 19.42 9.38
N ARG A 79 -27.01 19.57 9.71
CA ARG A 79 -27.93 20.38 8.90
C ARG A 79 -27.59 21.86 9.11
N LYS A 80 -27.42 22.62 8.03
CA LYS A 80 -27.40 24.08 8.09
C LYS A 80 -28.79 24.55 8.52
N GLN A 81 -28.88 25.27 9.64
CA GLN A 81 -30.09 26.02 9.97
C GLN A 81 -30.16 27.21 9.02
N VAL A 82 -31.23 27.27 8.24
CA VAL A 82 -31.63 28.50 7.55
C VAL A 82 -32.20 29.39 8.65
N VAL A 83 -31.46 30.45 9.00
CA VAL A 83 -32.00 31.54 9.83
C VAL A 83 -32.96 32.29 8.92
N ILE A 84 -34.25 32.25 9.26
CA ILE A 84 -35.33 32.99 8.58
C ILE A 84 -35.23 34.46 8.99
#